data_AF-A0A2G1WTG8-F1
#
_entry.id   AF-A0A2G1WTG8-F1
#
_cell.length_a   1.000
_cell.length_b   1.000
_cell.length_c   1.000
_cell.angle_alpha   90.00
_cell.angle_beta   90.00
_cell.angle_gamma   90.00
#
_symmetry.space_group_name_H-M   'P 1'
#
loop_
_entity.id
_entity.type
_entity.pdbx_description
1 polymer ?
#
loop_
_entity_poly.entity_id
_entity_poly.type
_entity_poly.pdbx_seq_one_letter_code
_entity_poly.pdbx_strand_id
1 'polypeptide(L)'
;MSREYGETWVYESLVGGIPGLGISRTLAVALQFVIFEVGVVALGWYYGVWNAVAAGTVAVVVAAVGSVEMHRLGAKNRLLGTPPEHKRLLFGSSIEIVLGVLAFIALVTYLFAWDGTLINRLFGADPPIPVVYLTLLVLWDLTYRIGTSWWSAVVALWRAVHVDLPSEERATVRRLDAENIGFSLVQLALVPFLLSEPVLLGAVVGHVIAVALVCGAAILLT
;
A
#
# COMPACT_ATOMS: atom_id res chain seq x y z
N MET A 1 10.19 -23.99 8.52
CA MET A 1 10.99 -23.02 9.30
C MET A 1 10.06 -21.89 9.72
N SER A 2 9.73 -21.80 11.00
CA SER A 2 8.95 -20.70 11.56
C SER A 2 9.76 -19.40 11.43
N ARG A 3 9.20 -18.40 10.75
CA ARG A 3 9.80 -17.05 10.71
C ARG A 3 9.61 -16.41 12.08
N GLU A 4 10.67 -15.87 12.66
CA GLU A 4 10.60 -15.16 13.95
C GLU A 4 9.83 -13.84 13.83
N TYR A 5 9.15 -13.46 14.91
CA TYR A 5 8.55 -12.13 15.07
C TYR A 5 9.63 -11.06 14.87
N GLY A 6 9.42 -10.14 13.94
CA GLY A 6 10.36 -9.04 13.62
C GLY A 6 11.14 -9.17 12.31
N GLU A 7 11.01 -10.28 11.58
CA GLU A 7 11.62 -10.45 10.23
C GLU A 7 10.61 -10.29 9.08
N THR A 8 9.35 -10.02 9.38
CA THR A 8 8.26 -9.97 8.40
C THR A 8 7.38 -8.75 8.65
N TRP A 9 6.80 -8.21 7.57
CA TRP A 9 5.75 -7.18 7.70
C TRP A 9 4.61 -7.72 8.57
N VAL A 10 3.91 -6.86 9.30
CA VAL A 10 2.87 -7.35 10.21
C VAL A 10 1.72 -8.07 9.48
N TYR A 11 1.41 -7.73 8.23
CA TYR A 11 0.44 -8.54 7.46
C TYR A 11 1.00 -9.95 7.13
N GLU A 12 2.31 -10.09 6.89
CA GLU A 12 2.95 -11.38 6.65
C GLU A 12 2.91 -12.25 7.93
N SER A 13 2.98 -11.64 9.13
CA SER A 13 2.88 -12.35 10.40
C SER A 13 1.44 -12.79 10.74
N LEU A 14 0.43 -11.98 10.39
CA LEU A 14 -0.98 -12.36 10.53
C LEU A 14 -1.37 -13.55 9.65
N VAL A 15 -0.92 -13.57 8.38
CA VAL A 15 -1.21 -14.67 7.45
C VAL A 15 -0.41 -15.93 7.80
N GLY A 16 0.84 -15.79 8.23
CA GLY A 16 1.68 -16.91 8.67
C GLY A 16 1.22 -17.59 9.97
N GLY A 17 0.31 -16.97 10.72
CA GLY A 17 -0.24 -17.49 11.97
C GLY A 17 -1.36 -18.52 11.81
N ILE A 18 -1.91 -18.73 10.61
CA ILE A 18 -3.00 -19.71 10.38
C ILE A 18 -2.41 -21.11 10.16
N PRO A 19 -2.58 -22.06 11.11
CA PRO A 19 -1.98 -23.38 10.99
C PRO A 19 -2.53 -24.14 9.77
N GLY A 20 -1.64 -24.68 8.92
CA GLY A 20 -1.99 -25.57 7.80
C GLY A 20 -2.25 -24.89 6.46
N LEU A 21 -2.25 -23.56 6.35
CA LEU A 21 -2.42 -22.84 5.08
C LEU A 21 -1.05 -22.53 4.43
N GLY A 22 -0.53 -23.47 3.65
CA GLY A 22 0.68 -23.29 2.82
C GLY A 22 0.42 -22.52 1.52
N ILE A 23 -0.26 -21.38 1.58
CA ILE A 23 -0.62 -20.60 0.39
C ILE A 23 0.61 -19.87 -0.16
N SER A 24 0.90 -20.02 -1.46
CA SER A 24 1.99 -19.29 -2.10
C SER A 24 1.67 -17.79 -2.15
N ARG A 25 2.70 -16.93 -2.09
CA ARG A 25 2.51 -15.47 -2.12
C ARG A 25 1.70 -15.01 -3.34
N THR A 26 1.99 -15.59 -4.50
CA THR A 26 1.24 -15.32 -5.73
C THR A 26 -0.22 -15.71 -5.61
N LEU A 27 -0.51 -16.87 -5.01
CA LEU A 27 -1.89 -17.31 -4.79
C LEU A 27 -2.62 -16.40 -3.80
N ALA A 28 -1.95 -15.92 -2.74
CA ALA A 28 -2.53 -15.00 -1.79
C ALA A 28 -2.95 -13.67 -2.45
N VAL A 29 -2.08 -13.08 -3.28
CA VAL A 29 -2.40 -11.86 -4.03
C VAL A 29 -3.49 -12.10 -5.06
N ALA A 30 -3.46 -13.23 -5.77
CA ALA A 30 -4.49 -13.58 -6.74
C ALA A 30 -5.86 -13.75 -6.07
N LEU A 31 -5.92 -14.42 -4.92
CA LEU A 31 -7.15 -14.56 -4.14
C LEU A 31 -7.64 -13.21 -3.62
N GLN A 32 -6.75 -12.37 -3.07
CA GLN A 32 -7.08 -11.00 -2.66
C GLN A 32 -7.73 -10.24 -3.82
N PHE A 33 -7.06 -10.19 -4.98
CA PHE A 33 -7.55 -9.49 -6.15
C PHE A 33 -8.92 -10.01 -6.59
N VAL A 34 -9.06 -11.33 -6.75
CA VAL A 34 -10.32 -11.94 -7.22
C VAL A 34 -11.46 -11.70 -6.24
N ILE A 35 -11.24 -11.84 -4.93
CA ILE A 35 -12.29 -11.65 -3.93
C ILE A 35 -12.77 -10.20 -3.93
N PHE A 36 -11.86 -9.23 -3.90
CA PHE A 36 -12.23 -7.82 -3.90
C PHE A 36 -12.87 -7.40 -5.23
N GLU A 37 -12.31 -7.81 -6.36
CA GLU A 37 -12.84 -7.47 -7.69
C GLU A 37 -14.24 -8.05 -7.92
N VAL A 38 -14.44 -9.32 -7.56
CA VAL A 38 -15.78 -9.95 -7.60
C VAL A 38 -16.73 -9.20 -6.68
N GLY A 39 -16.30 -8.80 -5.48
CA GLY A 39 -17.10 -7.98 -4.57
C GLY A 39 -17.52 -6.65 -5.21
N VAL A 40 -16.57 -5.91 -5.81
CA VAL A 40 -16.84 -4.62 -6.46
C VAL A 40 -17.84 -4.78 -7.61
N VAL A 41 -17.62 -5.74 -8.50
CA VAL A 41 -18.48 -5.95 -9.68
C VAL A 41 -19.85 -6.49 -9.27
N ALA A 42 -19.92 -7.47 -8.36
CA ALA A 42 -21.16 -8.09 -7.93
C ALA A 42 -22.05 -7.10 -7.17
N LEU A 43 -21.48 -6.33 -6.24
CA LEU A 43 -22.24 -5.31 -5.51
C LEU A 43 -22.61 -4.13 -6.42
N GLY A 44 -21.70 -3.72 -7.32
CA GLY A 44 -21.97 -2.70 -8.33
C GLY A 44 -23.17 -3.05 -9.21
N TRP A 45 -23.23 -4.30 -9.68
CA TRP A 45 -24.36 -4.81 -10.43
C TRP A 45 -25.62 -4.91 -9.57
N TYR A 46 -25.56 -5.60 -8.43
CA TYR A 46 -26.74 -5.90 -7.61
C TYR A 46 -27.42 -4.64 -7.04
N TYR A 47 -26.63 -3.66 -6.61
CA TYR A 47 -27.14 -2.40 -6.05
C TYR A 47 -27.25 -1.26 -7.07
N GLY A 48 -26.87 -1.49 -8.33
CA GLY A 48 -26.97 -0.47 -9.39
C GLY A 48 -25.95 0.69 -9.28
N VAL A 49 -24.88 0.53 -8.50
CA VAL A 49 -23.85 1.56 -8.25
C VAL A 49 -22.68 1.48 -9.23
N TRP A 50 -22.98 1.39 -10.53
CA TRP A 50 -21.97 1.23 -11.60
C TRP A 50 -20.95 2.36 -11.68
N ASN A 51 -21.31 3.57 -11.25
CA ASN A 51 -20.39 4.71 -11.17
C ASN A 51 -19.16 4.43 -10.28
N ALA A 52 -19.31 3.55 -9.28
CA ALA A 52 -18.24 3.19 -8.37
C ALA A 52 -17.36 2.03 -8.87
N VAL A 53 -17.82 1.23 -9.84
CA VAL A 53 -17.13 0.00 -10.25
C VAL A 53 -15.75 0.32 -10.81
N ALA A 54 -15.64 1.30 -11.72
CA ALA A 54 -14.34 1.68 -12.28
C ALA A 54 -13.35 2.17 -11.21
N ALA A 55 -13.81 3.01 -10.28
CA ALA A 55 -12.97 3.52 -9.19
C ALA A 55 -12.55 2.38 -8.23
N GLY A 56 -13.49 1.49 -7.89
CA GLY A 56 -13.26 0.31 -7.06
C GLY A 56 -12.25 -0.64 -7.69
N THR A 57 -12.43 -1.02 -8.95
CA THR A 57 -11.51 -1.88 -9.70
C THR A 57 -10.10 -1.29 -9.73
N VAL A 58 -9.97 0.01 -10.02
CA VAL A 58 -8.65 0.66 -10.00
C VAL A 58 -8.03 0.62 -8.60
N ALA A 59 -8.79 0.89 -7.54
CA ALA A 59 -8.29 0.80 -6.18
C ALA A 59 -7.84 -0.63 -5.82
N VAL A 60 -8.60 -1.65 -6.23
CA VAL A 60 -8.25 -3.07 -6.03
C VAL A 60 -6.98 -3.45 -6.79
N VAL A 61 -6.83 -3.00 -8.04
CA VAL A 61 -5.61 -3.23 -8.84
C VAL A 61 -4.40 -2.56 -8.18
N VAL A 62 -4.52 -1.29 -7.77
CA VAL A 62 -3.41 -0.57 -7.09
C VAL A 62 -3.00 -1.30 -5.82
N ALA A 63 -3.98 -1.74 -5.02
CA ALA A 63 -3.74 -2.49 -3.79
C ALA A 63 -3.06 -3.85 -4.06
N ALA A 64 -3.50 -4.58 -5.10
CA ALA A 64 -2.90 -5.84 -5.50
C ALA A 64 -1.45 -5.68 -5.96
N VAL A 65 -1.16 -4.64 -6.76
CA VAL A 65 0.22 -4.29 -7.15
C VAL A 65 1.07 -3.97 -5.91
N GLY A 66 0.50 -3.22 -4.96
CA GLY A 66 1.16 -2.93 -3.68
C GLY A 66 1.52 -4.19 -2.90
N SER A 67 0.62 -5.18 -2.84
CA SER A 67 0.89 -6.48 -2.20
C SER A 67 2.05 -7.23 -2.87
N VAL A 68 2.12 -7.21 -4.21
CA VAL A 68 3.27 -7.79 -4.94
C VAL A 68 4.57 -7.10 -4.57
N GLU A 69 4.58 -5.77 -4.62
CA GLU A 69 5.80 -4.98 -4.37
C GLU A 69 6.28 -5.11 -2.92
N MET A 70 5.39 -5.16 -1.93
CA MET A 70 5.78 -5.41 -0.54
C MET A 70 6.44 -6.76 -0.33
N HIS A 71 5.94 -7.80 -0.99
CA HIS A 71 6.56 -9.11 -0.92
C HIS A 71 7.95 -9.12 -1.55
N ARG A 72 8.13 -8.40 -2.66
CA ARG A 72 9.42 -8.28 -3.37
C ARG A 72 10.41 -7.46 -2.54
N LEU A 73 10.01 -6.28 -2.07
CA LEU A 73 10.77 -5.41 -1.18
C LEU A 73 11.18 -6.16 0.09
N GLY A 74 10.23 -6.83 0.73
CA GLY A 74 10.50 -7.61 1.94
C GLY A 74 11.47 -8.76 1.70
N ALA A 75 11.27 -9.54 0.62
CA ALA A 75 12.16 -10.67 0.28
C ALA A 75 13.59 -10.21 0.01
N LYS A 76 13.77 -9.18 -0.83
CA LYS A 76 15.09 -8.68 -1.22
C LYS A 76 15.80 -7.96 -0.08
N ASN A 77 15.11 -7.11 0.70
CA ASN A 77 15.74 -6.42 1.84
C ASN A 77 16.26 -7.38 2.91
N ARG A 78 15.62 -8.55 3.10
CA ARG A 78 16.12 -9.58 4.03
C ARG A 78 17.46 -10.18 3.61
N LEU A 79 17.73 -10.24 2.31
CA LEU A 79 18.95 -10.82 1.73
C LEU A 79 20.14 -9.85 1.73
N LEU A 80 19.91 -8.56 1.97
CA LEU A 80 20.98 -7.57 2.02
C LEU A 80 21.85 -7.77 3.28
N GLY A 81 23.15 -7.53 3.13
CA GLY A 81 24.17 -7.48 4.18
C GLY A 81 24.07 -6.26 5.09
N THR A 82 22.92 -5.60 5.13
CA THR A 82 22.68 -4.41 5.99
C THR A 82 22.67 -4.77 7.47
N PRO A 83 23.06 -3.82 8.36
CA PRO A 83 23.03 -4.01 9.81
C PRO A 83 21.65 -4.45 10.33
N PRO A 84 21.57 -5.16 11.47
CA PRO A 84 20.30 -5.55 12.09
C PRO A 84 19.35 -4.39 12.36
N GLU A 85 19.89 -3.19 12.60
CA GLU A 85 19.14 -1.95 12.81
C GLU A 85 18.27 -1.59 11.61
N HIS A 86 18.79 -1.73 10.39
CA HIS A 86 18.03 -1.51 9.15
C HIS A 86 16.82 -2.45 9.08
N LYS A 87 17.03 -3.75 9.37
CA LYS A 87 15.97 -4.76 9.34
C LYS A 87 14.91 -4.51 10.42
N ARG A 88 15.32 -4.10 11.62
CA ARG A 88 14.39 -3.73 12.71
C ARG A 88 13.59 -2.47 12.39
N LEU A 89 14.21 -1.45 11.79
CA LEU A 89 13.49 -0.25 11.36
C LEU A 89 12.43 -0.61 10.31
N LEU A 90 12.79 -1.46 9.34
CA LEU A 90 11.89 -1.83 8.25
C LEU A 90 10.75 -2.76 8.69
N PHE A 91 11.04 -3.80 9.49
CA PHE A 91 10.06 -4.86 9.82
C PHE A 91 9.59 -4.88 11.28
N GLY A 92 10.41 -4.38 12.22
CA GLY A 92 10.18 -4.53 13.65
C GLY A 92 9.52 -3.32 14.33
N SER A 93 9.42 -2.18 13.64
CA SER A 93 8.93 -0.92 14.23
C SER A 93 7.40 -0.79 14.24
N SER A 94 6.70 -1.57 13.41
CA SER A 94 5.24 -1.45 13.17
C SER A 94 4.78 -0.06 12.73
N ILE A 95 5.71 0.84 12.37
CA ILE A 95 5.42 2.22 11.96
C ILE A 95 4.59 2.21 10.67
N GLU A 96 4.79 1.23 9.80
CA GLU A 96 4.00 1.08 8.58
C GLU A 96 2.50 0.90 8.85
N ILE A 97 2.13 0.15 9.90
CA ILE A 97 0.73 0.02 10.32
C ILE A 97 0.24 1.34 10.91
N VAL A 98 1.02 1.97 11.79
CA VAL A 98 0.61 3.22 12.43
C VAL A 98 0.30 4.28 11.38
N LEU A 99 1.17 4.42 10.37
CA LEU A 99 0.94 5.32 9.24
C LEU A 99 -0.31 4.91 8.43
N GLY A 100 -0.49 3.62 8.16
CA GLY A 100 -1.68 3.10 7.48
C GLY A 100 -2.98 3.39 8.23
N VAL A 101 -2.99 3.20 9.55
CA VAL A 101 -4.14 3.49 10.44
C VAL A 101 -4.44 4.97 10.50
N LEU A 102 -3.44 5.82 10.70
CA LEU A 102 -3.65 7.26 10.74
C LEU A 102 -4.16 7.78 9.39
N ALA A 103 -3.61 7.28 8.28
CA ALA A 103 -4.09 7.62 6.95
C ALA A 103 -5.53 7.15 6.71
N PHE A 104 -5.88 5.93 7.15
CA PHE A 104 -7.23 5.40 7.02
C PHE A 104 -8.24 6.19 7.86
N ILE A 105 -7.92 6.50 9.11
CA ILE A 105 -8.77 7.30 9.99
C ILE A 105 -8.95 8.71 9.40
N ALA A 106 -7.89 9.33 8.90
CA ALA A 106 -7.98 10.63 8.25
C ALA A 106 -8.87 10.57 6.99
N LEU A 107 -8.75 9.52 6.19
CA LEU A 107 -9.58 9.30 5.01
C LEU A 107 -11.05 9.10 5.36
N VAL A 108 -11.37 8.24 6.33
CA VAL A 108 -12.75 8.04 6.80
C VAL A 108 -13.32 9.33 7.38
N THR A 109 -12.52 10.07 8.15
CA THR A 109 -12.93 11.38 8.67
C THR A 109 -13.24 12.35 7.54
N TYR A 110 -12.40 12.39 6.50
CA TYR A 110 -12.68 13.22 5.32
C TYR A 110 -13.99 12.82 4.65
N LEU A 111 -14.17 11.53 4.35
CA LEU A 111 -15.31 11.03 3.56
C LEU A 111 -16.66 11.14 4.28
N PHE A 112 -16.69 11.08 5.61
CA PHE A 112 -17.96 11.00 6.35
C PHE A 112 -18.22 12.20 7.27
N ALA A 113 -17.17 12.85 7.79
CA ALA A 113 -17.33 13.96 8.73
C ALA A 113 -17.04 15.33 8.10
N TRP A 114 -16.25 15.39 7.03
CA TRP A 114 -15.85 16.65 6.41
C TRP A 114 -16.55 16.90 5.07
N ASP A 115 -16.36 16.02 4.08
CA ASP A 115 -16.90 16.14 2.73
C ASP A 115 -17.30 14.77 2.16
N GLY A 116 -18.61 14.53 2.14
CA GLY A 116 -19.23 13.32 1.59
C GLY A 116 -19.50 13.36 0.09
N THR A 117 -19.03 14.38 -0.64
CA THR A 117 -19.32 14.55 -2.07
C THR A 117 -18.85 13.36 -2.89
N LEU A 118 -17.67 12.81 -2.59
CA LEU A 118 -17.17 11.61 -3.26
C LEU A 118 -18.11 10.40 -3.05
N ILE A 119 -18.50 10.14 -1.80
CA ILE A 119 -19.39 9.03 -1.45
C ILE A 119 -20.75 9.19 -2.15
N ASN A 120 -21.32 10.40 -2.10
CA ASN A 120 -22.59 10.70 -2.75
C ASN A 120 -22.51 10.54 -4.29
N ARG A 121 -21.40 10.94 -4.91
CA ARG A 121 -21.18 10.79 -6.36
C ARG A 121 -21.05 9.32 -6.77
N LEU A 122 -20.35 8.51 -5.98
CA LEU A 122 -20.10 7.10 -6.29
C LEU A 122 -21.31 6.22 -6.00
N PHE A 123 -22.04 6.49 -4.92
CA PHE A 123 -23.03 5.57 -4.36
C PHE A 123 -24.44 6.17 -4.19
N GLY A 124 -24.59 7.48 -4.34
CA GLY A 124 -25.84 8.21 -4.04
C GLY A 124 -25.96 8.63 -2.57
N ALA A 125 -27.08 9.29 -2.24
CA ALA A 125 -27.30 9.91 -0.93
C ALA A 125 -27.51 8.90 0.20
N ASP A 126 -28.02 7.71 -0.12
CA ASP A 126 -28.26 6.61 0.83
C ASP A 126 -27.51 5.35 0.36
N PRO A 127 -26.19 5.28 0.60
CA PRO A 127 -25.36 4.22 0.06
C PRO A 127 -25.65 2.88 0.76
N PRO A 128 -25.78 1.76 0.02
CA PRO A 128 -26.03 0.46 0.62
C PRO A 128 -24.90 0.03 1.58
N ILE A 129 -25.27 -0.43 2.78
CA ILE A 129 -24.31 -0.82 3.82
C ILE A 129 -23.23 -1.81 3.32
N PRO A 130 -23.55 -2.89 2.56
CA PRO A 130 -22.53 -3.81 2.08
C PRO A 130 -21.52 -3.16 1.12
N VAL A 131 -21.96 -2.19 0.31
CA VAL A 131 -21.09 -1.45 -0.62
C VAL A 131 -20.12 -0.56 0.16
N VAL A 132 -20.62 0.15 1.18
CA VAL A 132 -19.78 0.99 2.05
C VAL A 132 -18.77 0.13 2.80
N TYR A 133 -19.20 -1.00 3.37
CA TYR A 133 -18.34 -1.91 4.10
C TYR A 133 -17.19 -2.43 3.22
N LEU A 134 -17.49 -2.92 2.01
CA LEU A 134 -16.47 -3.37 1.07
C LEU A 134 -15.52 -2.23 0.68
N THR A 135 -16.06 -1.04 0.44
CA THR A 135 -15.27 0.16 0.11
C THR A 135 -14.28 0.47 1.22
N LEU A 136 -14.71 0.44 2.48
CA LEU A 136 -13.84 0.68 3.62
C LEU A 136 -12.72 -0.36 3.74
N LEU A 137 -13.00 -1.63 3.44
CA LEU A 137 -11.96 -2.67 3.38
C LEU A 137 -10.94 -2.41 2.28
N VAL A 138 -11.38 -2.02 1.08
CA VAL A 138 -10.49 -1.68 -0.04
C VAL A 138 -9.65 -0.45 0.28
N LEU A 139 -10.27 0.59 0.86
CA LEU A 139 -9.58 1.82 1.24
C LEU A 139 -8.57 1.59 2.37
N TRP A 140 -8.91 0.76 3.36
CA TRP A 140 -7.96 0.32 4.39
C TRP A 140 -6.75 -0.37 3.76
N ASP A 141 -7.00 -1.30 2.84
CA ASP A 141 -5.95 -2.04 2.17
C ASP A 141 -5.02 -1.06 1.42
N LEU A 142 -5.61 -0.13 0.68
CA LEU A 142 -4.91 0.90 -0.06
C LEU A 142 -4.08 1.82 0.85
N THR A 143 -4.65 2.38 1.92
CA THR A 143 -3.94 3.28 2.82
C THR A 143 -2.80 2.57 3.56
N TYR A 144 -2.98 1.31 3.93
CA TYR A 144 -1.88 0.51 4.49
C TYR A 144 -0.74 0.34 3.48
N ARG A 145 -1.06 0.10 2.19
CA ARG A 145 -0.02 -0.04 1.15
C ARG A 145 0.74 1.25 0.89
N ILE A 146 0.03 2.36 0.86
CA ILE A 146 0.59 3.72 0.74
C ILE A 146 1.49 4.03 1.95
N GLY A 147 1.02 3.76 3.18
CA GLY A 147 1.78 4.01 4.41
C GLY A 147 3.07 3.21 4.48
N THR A 148 3.03 1.94 4.09
CA THR A 148 4.22 1.09 4.05
C THR A 148 5.21 1.50 2.97
N SER A 149 4.74 1.93 1.79
CA SER A 149 5.59 2.51 0.74
C SER A 149 6.33 3.75 1.24
N TRP A 150 5.62 4.64 1.94
CA TRP A 150 6.23 5.82 2.56
C TRP A 150 7.29 5.44 3.58
N TRP A 151 6.98 4.52 4.51
CA TRP A 151 7.94 4.08 5.51
C TRP A 151 9.17 3.43 4.88
N SER A 152 8.97 2.59 3.86
CA SER A 152 10.07 1.99 3.10
C SER A 152 10.96 3.04 2.44
N ALA A 153 10.40 4.15 1.94
CA ALA A 153 11.18 5.25 1.38
C ALA A 153 12.03 5.96 2.46
N VAL A 154 11.44 6.24 3.63
CA VAL A 154 12.15 6.87 4.76
C VAL A 154 13.30 5.98 5.23
N VAL A 155 13.07 4.68 5.39
CA VAL A 155 14.10 3.71 5.78
C VAL A 155 15.18 3.58 4.70
N ALA A 156 14.82 3.67 3.42
CA ALA A 156 15.77 3.69 2.32
C ALA A 156 16.72 4.89 2.38
N LEU A 157 16.19 6.09 2.65
CA LEU A 157 17.01 7.28 2.83
C LEU A 157 17.91 7.17 4.08
N TRP A 158 17.36 6.67 5.19
CA TRP A 158 18.14 6.42 6.39
C TRP A 158 19.32 5.47 6.10
N ARG A 159 19.08 4.37 5.38
CA ARG A 159 20.11 3.42 4.94
C ARG A 159 21.17 4.10 4.09
N ALA A 160 20.77 4.90 3.11
CA ALA A 160 21.70 5.59 2.21
C ALA A 160 22.63 6.58 2.94
N VAL A 161 22.20 7.13 4.08
CA VAL A 161 22.99 8.08 4.88
C VAL A 161 23.86 7.39 5.94
N HIS A 162 23.38 6.28 6.53
CA HIS A 162 23.99 5.70 7.73
C HIS A 162 24.72 4.37 7.48
N VAL A 163 24.58 3.77 6.30
CA VAL A 163 25.11 2.43 6.02
C VAL A 163 26.04 2.46 4.80
N ASP A 164 27.31 2.11 5.02
CA ASP A 164 28.26 1.87 3.95
C ASP A 164 27.99 0.50 3.30
N LEU A 165 27.42 0.53 2.09
CA LEU A 165 27.09 -0.67 1.34
C LEU A 165 28.25 -1.13 0.43
N PRO A 166 28.52 -2.44 0.35
CA PRO A 166 29.39 -3.02 -0.66
C PRO A 166 28.91 -2.65 -2.08
N SER A 167 29.84 -2.47 -3.03
CA SER A 167 29.52 -2.10 -4.41
C SER A 167 28.58 -3.10 -5.11
N GLU A 168 28.66 -4.37 -4.74
CA GLU A 168 27.78 -5.44 -5.24
C GLU A 168 26.32 -5.29 -4.81
N GLU A 169 26.04 -4.71 -3.63
CA GLU A 169 24.68 -4.53 -3.13
C GLU A 169 24.03 -3.21 -3.59
N ARG A 170 24.83 -2.20 -3.92
CA ARG A 170 24.33 -0.87 -4.33
C ARG A 170 23.36 -0.93 -5.50
N ALA A 171 23.65 -1.75 -6.52
CA ALA A 171 22.76 -1.89 -7.67
C ALA A 171 21.40 -2.51 -7.28
N THR A 172 21.41 -3.49 -6.38
CA THR A 172 20.20 -4.14 -5.86
C THR A 172 19.37 -3.15 -5.06
N VAL A 173 20.01 -2.37 -4.20
CA VAL A 173 19.37 -1.37 -3.35
C VAL A 173 18.76 -0.24 -4.16
N ARG A 174 19.50 0.33 -5.13
CA ARG A 174 18.96 1.36 -6.04
C ARG A 174 17.75 0.84 -6.82
N ARG A 175 17.77 -0.43 -7.24
CA ARG A 175 16.63 -1.07 -7.90
C ARG A 175 15.43 -1.21 -6.96
N LEU A 176 15.64 -1.52 -5.68
CA LEU A 176 14.55 -1.58 -4.70
C LEU A 176 13.89 -0.23 -4.51
N ASP A 177 14.69 0.82 -4.38
CA ASP A 177 14.19 2.17 -4.21
C ASP A 177 13.43 2.63 -5.48
N ALA A 178 13.93 2.29 -6.67
CA ALA A 178 13.24 2.55 -7.93
C ALA A 178 11.94 1.75 -8.08
N GLU A 179 11.89 0.50 -7.61
CA GLU A 179 10.67 -0.31 -7.56
C GLU A 179 9.61 0.35 -6.65
N ASN A 180 10.02 0.95 -5.52
CA ASN A 180 9.12 1.69 -4.64
C ASN A 180 8.56 2.98 -5.28
N ILE A 181 9.39 3.70 -6.06
CA ILE A 181 8.91 4.81 -6.91
C ILE A 181 7.92 4.29 -7.97
N GLY A 182 8.22 3.15 -8.59
CA GLY A 182 7.33 2.50 -9.54
C GLY A 182 5.95 2.22 -8.93
N PHE A 183 5.92 1.68 -7.70
CA PHE A 183 4.67 1.48 -6.98
C PHE A 183 3.93 2.80 -6.69
N SER A 184 4.63 3.86 -6.25
CA SER A 184 3.95 5.13 -6.00
C SER A 184 3.32 5.69 -7.28
N LEU A 185 4.01 5.60 -8.43
CA LEU A 185 3.46 6.03 -9.72
C LEU A 185 2.18 5.28 -10.11
N VAL A 186 2.03 4.00 -9.76
CA VAL A 186 0.79 3.23 -10.01
C VAL A 186 -0.41 3.86 -9.30
N GLN A 187 -0.21 4.53 -8.17
CA GLN A 187 -1.30 5.23 -7.46
C GLN A 187 -1.88 6.40 -8.25
N LEU A 188 -1.15 6.94 -9.25
CA LEU A 188 -1.69 7.98 -10.14
C LEU A 188 -2.88 7.48 -10.98
N ALA A 189 -3.09 6.17 -11.08
CA ALA A 189 -4.31 5.60 -11.67
C ALA A 189 -5.59 6.05 -10.94
N LEU A 190 -5.48 6.48 -9.67
CA LEU A 190 -6.61 7.01 -8.88
C LEU A 190 -6.96 8.46 -9.23
N VAL A 191 -6.03 9.22 -9.82
CA VAL A 191 -6.18 10.66 -10.08
C VAL A 191 -7.46 11.04 -10.83
N PRO A 192 -7.85 10.34 -11.93
CA PRO A 192 -9.08 10.68 -12.66
C PRO A 192 -10.34 10.69 -11.78
N PHE A 193 -10.36 9.87 -10.72
CA PHE A 193 -11.48 9.77 -9.79
C PHE A 193 -11.44 10.84 -8.69
N LEU A 194 -10.31 11.51 -8.50
CA LEU A 194 -10.07 12.48 -7.42
C LEU A 194 -10.01 13.94 -7.93
N LEU A 195 -10.22 14.20 -9.22
CA LEU A 195 -10.11 15.56 -9.79
C LEU A 195 -11.05 16.58 -9.14
N SER A 196 -12.19 16.12 -8.60
CA SER A 196 -13.15 16.96 -7.88
C SER A 196 -12.87 17.03 -6.36
N GLU A 197 -11.88 16.30 -5.88
CA GLU A 197 -11.57 16.10 -4.46
C GLU A 197 -10.17 16.66 -4.17
N PRO A 198 -10.01 18.00 -4.04
CA PRO A 198 -8.69 18.63 -4.02
C PRO A 198 -7.80 18.13 -2.87
N VAL A 199 -8.39 17.81 -1.71
CA VAL A 199 -7.66 17.28 -0.55
C VAL A 199 -7.13 15.87 -0.85
N LEU A 200 -7.97 14.98 -1.38
CA LEU A 200 -7.56 13.60 -1.71
C LEU A 200 -6.59 13.57 -2.90
N LEU A 201 -6.82 14.42 -3.91
CA LEU A 201 -5.91 14.60 -5.03
C LEU A 201 -4.53 15.06 -4.55
N GLY A 202 -4.51 16.08 -3.69
CA GLY A 202 -3.28 16.58 -3.06
C GLY A 202 -2.58 15.51 -2.23
N ALA A 203 -3.33 14.68 -1.49
CA ALA A 203 -2.77 13.58 -0.72
C ALA A 203 -2.10 12.52 -1.60
N VAL A 204 -2.77 12.07 -2.68
CA VAL A 204 -2.21 11.06 -3.59
C VAL A 204 -1.01 11.62 -4.36
N VAL A 205 -1.17 12.75 -5.05
CA VAL A 205 -0.08 13.34 -5.84
C VAL A 205 1.09 13.75 -4.96
N GLY A 206 0.80 14.35 -3.79
CA GLY A 206 1.80 14.73 -2.80
C GLY A 206 2.59 13.53 -2.28
N HIS A 207 1.91 12.41 -2.00
CA HIS A 207 2.58 11.16 -1.62
C HIS A 207 3.51 10.64 -2.73
N VAL A 208 3.04 10.62 -3.99
CA VAL A 208 3.86 10.16 -5.13
C VAL A 208 5.12 11.01 -5.26
N ILE A 209 4.99 12.34 -5.19
CA ILE A 209 6.12 13.27 -5.23
C ILE A 209 7.05 13.02 -4.03
N ALA A 210 6.51 12.90 -2.82
CA ALA A 210 7.31 12.68 -1.63
C ALA A 210 8.13 11.38 -1.72
N VAL A 211 7.52 10.27 -2.14
CA VAL A 211 8.24 9.00 -2.35
C VAL A 211 9.30 9.14 -3.44
N ALA A 212 8.98 9.78 -4.57
CA ALA A 212 9.94 9.98 -5.65
C ALA A 212 11.16 10.80 -5.21
N LEU A 213 10.95 11.85 -4.42
CA LEU A 213 12.04 12.68 -3.89
C LEU A 213 12.89 11.93 -2.87
N VAL A 214 12.27 11.25 -1.91
CA VAL A 214 12.99 10.53 -0.83
C VAL A 214 13.76 9.33 -1.38
N CYS A 215 13.12 8.49 -2.20
CA CYS A 215 13.80 7.37 -2.85
C CYS A 215 14.83 7.85 -3.88
N GLY A 216 14.53 8.92 -4.62
CA GLY A 216 15.49 9.53 -5.56
C GLY A 216 16.75 10.02 -4.84
N ALA A 217 16.61 10.69 -3.70
CA ALA A 217 17.73 11.08 -2.86
C ALA A 217 18.51 9.85 -2.35
N ALA A 218 17.82 8.81 -1.87
CA ALA A 218 18.46 7.58 -1.43
C ALA A 218 19.28 6.90 -2.55
N ILE A 219 18.75 6.89 -3.79
CA ILE A 219 19.42 6.35 -4.98
C ILE A 219 20.67 7.16 -5.33
N LEU A 220 20.62 8.48 -5.20
CA LEU A 220 21.76 9.36 -5.50
C LEU A 220 22.88 9.25 -4.45
N LEU A 221 22.52 8.96 -3.20
CA LEU A 221 23.45 8.85 -2.08
C LEU A 221 24.07 7.45 -1.93
N THR A 222 23.38 6.40 -2.42
CA THR A 222 23.87 5.01 -2.46
C THR A 222 24.72 4.82 -3.71
#